data_AF-A0AAW1P7G7-F1
#
_entry.id   AF-A0AAW1P7G7-F1
#
_cell.length_a   1.000
_cell.length_b   1.000
_cell.length_c   1.000
_cell.angle_alpha   90.00
_cell.angle_beta   90.00
_cell.angle_gamma   90.00
#
_symmetry.space_group_name_H-M   'P 1'
#
loop_
_entity.id
_entity.type
_entity.pdbx_description
1 polymer ?
#
loop_
_entity_poly.entity_id
_entity_poly.type
_entity_poly.pdbx_seq_one_letter_code
_entity_poly.pdbx_strand_id
1 'polypeptide(L)'
;MWIHDFVRDLIIDNMEDPKVRDKRTHEHIEKVYKAAQKAKFEWSQPTKPWGFWQSDFANSSLIIEQDPAFKRLAGRTLPLDGR
;
A
#
# COMPACT_ATOMS: atom_id res chain seq x y z
N MET A 1 -22.65 -37.45 43.28
CA MET A 1 -22.64 -36.61 42.06
C MET A 1 -22.22 -35.20 42.50
N TRP A 2 -20.92 -35.00 42.72
CA TRP A 2 -20.34 -33.74 43.26
C TRP A 2 -19.11 -33.35 42.45
N ILE A 3 -18.30 -34.34 42.10
CA ILE A 3 -17.14 -34.18 41.21
C ILE A 3 -17.54 -33.63 39.83
N HIS A 4 -18.66 -34.08 39.26
CA HIS A 4 -19.13 -33.59 37.96
C HIS A 4 -19.47 -32.09 37.98
N ASP A 5 -20.21 -31.65 39.01
CA ASP A 5 -20.65 -30.26 39.10
C ASP A 5 -19.49 -29.34 39.46
N PHE A 6 -18.58 -29.79 40.34
CA PHE A 6 -17.34 -29.09 40.64
C PHE A 6 -16.45 -28.88 39.41
N VAL A 7 -16.28 -29.91 38.58
CA VAL A 7 -15.46 -29.81 37.35
C VAL A 7 -16.14 -28.89 36.33
N ARG A 8 -17.47 -28.91 36.23
CA ARG A 8 -18.22 -28.01 35.35
C ARG A 8 -18.02 -26.54 35.75
N ASP A 9 -18.18 -26.22 37.02
CA ASP A 9 -18.08 -24.83 37.49
C ASP A 9 -16.64 -24.32 37.35
N LEU A 10 -15.65 -25.16 37.66
CA LEU A 10 -14.24 -24.83 37.46
C LEU A 10 -13.89 -24.56 35.99
N ILE A 11 -14.50 -25.30 35.05
CA ILE A 11 -14.31 -25.04 33.62
C ILE A 11 -14.97 -23.70 33.24
N ILE A 12 -16.20 -23.45 33.68
CA ILE A 12 -16.94 -22.22 33.37
C ILE A 12 -16.19 -20.98 33.88
N ASP A 13 -15.67 -21.03 35.11
CA ASP A 13 -14.91 -19.92 35.70
C ASP A 13 -13.57 -19.65 35.02
N ASN A 14 -12.98 -20.68 34.41
CA ASN A 14 -11.73 -20.55 33.64
C ASN A 14 -11.95 -20.20 32.16
N MET A 15 -13.19 -20.17 31.67
CA MET A 15 -13.48 -19.74 30.29
C MET A 15 -13.51 -18.22 30.20
N GLU A 16 -12.90 -17.67 29.15
CA GLU A 16 -13.02 -16.24 28.81
C GLU A 16 -14.49 -15.89 28.58
N ASP A 17 -14.95 -14.73 29.08
CA ASP A 17 -16.31 -14.25 28.85
C ASP A 17 -16.60 -14.22 27.34
N PRO A 18 -17.64 -14.95 26.86
CA PRO A 18 -17.99 -15.01 25.44
C PRO A 18 -18.11 -13.64 24.78
N LYS A 19 -18.59 -12.63 25.52
CA LYS A 19 -18.75 -11.27 25.00
C LYS A 19 -17.41 -10.59 24.72
N VAL A 20 -16.41 -10.84 25.57
CA VAL A 20 -15.06 -10.27 25.41
C VAL A 20 -14.37 -10.91 24.21
N ARG A 21 -14.48 -12.23 24.08
CA ARG A 21 -13.93 -12.97 22.94
C ARG A 21 -14.52 -12.53 21.60
N ASP A 22 -15.85 -12.40 21.55
CA ASP A 22 -16.54 -12.01 20.32
C ASP A 22 -16.23 -10.55 19.97
N LYS A 23 -16.16 -9.66 20.96
CA LYS A 23 -15.71 -8.27 20.77
C LYS A 23 -14.30 -8.20 20.20
N ARG A 24 -13.35 -8.96 20.76
CA ARG A 24 -11.96 -9.02 20.27
C ARG A 24 -11.88 -9.50 18.82
N THR A 25 -12.73 -10.45 18.46
CA THR A 25 -12.80 -10.99 17.09
C THR A 25 -13.36 -9.96 16.12
N HIS A 26 -14.43 -9.26 16.50
CA HIS A 26 -14.97 -8.15 15.70
C HIS A 26 -13.96 -7.01 15.53
N GLU A 27 -13.28 -6.59 16.60
CA GLU A 27 -12.24 -5.55 16.53
C GLU A 27 -11.10 -5.95 15.57
N HIS A 28 -10.71 -7.23 15.59
CA HIS A 28 -9.71 -7.75 14.65
C HIS A 28 -10.19 -7.67 13.19
N ILE A 29 -11.41 -8.14 12.91
CA ILE A 29 -11.99 -8.12 11.57
C ILE A 29 -12.12 -6.67 11.06
N GLU A 30 -12.61 -5.75 11.90
CA GLU A 30 -12.72 -4.34 11.54
C GLU A 30 -11.36 -3.72 11.21
N LYS A 31 -10.31 -4.06 11.97
CA LYS A 31 -8.95 -3.58 11.71
C LYS A 31 -8.43 -4.07 10.36
N VAL A 32 -8.61 -5.35 10.05
CA VAL A 32 -8.22 -5.93 8.76
C VAL A 32 -8.99 -5.29 7.61
N TYR A 33 -10.30 -5.10 7.78
CA TYR A 33 -11.15 -4.46 6.80
C TYR A 33 -10.72 -3.01 6.50
N LYS A 34 -10.45 -2.21 7.53
CA LYS A 34 -9.94 -0.84 7.39
C LYS A 34 -8.59 -0.79 6.67
N ALA A 35 -7.68 -1.73 6.98
CA ALA A 35 -6.39 -1.82 6.30
C ALA A 35 -6.56 -2.16 4.81
N ALA A 36 -7.46 -3.09 4.48
CA ALA A 36 -7.74 -3.47 3.10
C ALA A 36 -8.41 -2.33 2.31
N GLN A 37 -9.30 -1.56 2.93
CA GLN A 37 -9.91 -0.38 2.30
C GLN A 37 -8.86 0.67 1.92
N LYS A 38 -7.90 0.96 2.81
CA LYS A 38 -6.81 1.89 2.51
C LYS A 38 -5.97 1.42 1.30
N ALA A 39 -5.59 0.15 1.29
CA ALA A 39 -4.83 -0.42 0.16
C ALA A 39 -5.63 -0.36 -1.15
N LYS A 40 -6.92 -0.69 -1.12
CA LYS A 40 -7.81 -0.58 -2.30
C LYS A 40 -7.93 0.86 -2.80
N PHE A 41 -8.02 1.84 -1.90
CA PHE A 41 -8.03 3.24 -2.29
C PHE A 41 -6.72 3.65 -2.97
N GLU A 42 -5.57 3.26 -2.42
CA GLU A 42 -4.26 3.51 -3.02
C GLU A 42 -4.12 2.83 -4.39
N TRP A 43 -4.64 1.60 -4.55
CA TRP A 43 -4.64 0.89 -5.83
C TRP A 43 -5.62 1.45 -6.86
N SER A 44 -6.69 2.11 -6.40
CA SER A 44 -7.62 2.80 -7.29
C SER A 44 -7.04 4.10 -7.86
N GLN A 45 -5.98 4.63 -7.25
CA GLN A 45 -5.26 5.74 -7.85
C GLN A 45 -4.65 5.27 -9.16
N PRO A 46 -4.81 6.03 -10.25
CA PRO A 46 -4.18 5.68 -11.50
C PRO A 46 -2.66 5.63 -11.25
N THR A 47 -2.07 4.45 -11.40
CA THR A 47 -0.63 4.36 -11.65
C THR A 47 -0.34 5.20 -12.88
N LYS A 48 0.84 5.86 -12.94
CA LYS A 48 1.27 6.69 -14.07
C LYS A 48 0.72 6.07 -15.36
N PRO A 49 -0.18 6.75 -16.09
CA PRO A 49 -0.90 6.13 -17.18
C PRO A 49 0.12 5.52 -18.14
N TRP A 50 -0.20 4.35 -18.71
CA TRP A 50 0.65 3.73 -19.72
C TRP A 50 1.00 4.79 -20.78
N GLY A 51 2.30 5.03 -21.00
CA GLY A 51 2.78 6.14 -21.83
C GLY A 51 3.17 7.42 -21.07
N PHE A 52 3.18 7.45 -19.72
CA PHE A 52 3.80 8.56 -18.98
C PHE A 52 5.27 8.77 -19.39
N TRP A 53 6.01 7.67 -19.58
CA TRP A 53 7.38 7.67 -20.10
C TRP A 53 7.44 7.99 -21.60
N GLN A 54 6.30 7.97 -22.30
CA GLN A 54 6.15 8.42 -23.69
C GLN A 54 5.72 9.88 -23.80
N SER A 55 5.42 10.56 -22.69
CA SER A 55 5.03 11.97 -22.74
C SER A 55 6.14 12.80 -23.36
N ASP A 56 5.77 13.80 -24.17
CA ASP A 56 6.73 14.71 -24.81
C ASP A 56 7.66 15.35 -23.78
N PHE A 57 7.16 15.60 -22.57
CA PHE A 57 7.98 16.06 -21.45
C PHE A 57 9.03 15.04 -21.00
N ALA A 58 8.64 13.78 -20.79
CA ALA A 58 9.56 12.72 -20.36
C ALA A 58 10.58 12.33 -21.43
N ASN A 59 10.19 12.42 -22.72
CA ASN A 59 11.06 12.15 -23.87
C ASN A 59 11.79 13.38 -24.39
N SER A 60 11.56 14.57 -23.82
CA SER A 60 12.14 15.82 -24.31
C SER A 60 13.67 15.74 -24.40
N SER A 61 14.33 15.17 -23.38
CA SER A 61 15.78 14.96 -23.39
C SER A 61 16.23 14.02 -24.52
N LEU A 62 15.54 12.90 -24.72
CA LEU A 62 15.86 11.91 -25.77
C LEU A 62 15.67 12.49 -27.17
N ILE A 63 14.57 13.22 -27.41
CA ILE A 63 14.28 13.86 -28.70
C ILE A 63 15.35 14.93 -29.01
N ILE A 64 15.72 15.74 -28.02
CA ILE A 64 16.75 16.79 -28.13
C ILE A 64 18.18 16.21 -28.25
N GLU A 65 18.42 14.98 -27.80
CA GLU A 65 19.70 14.27 -27.96
C GLU A 65 19.83 13.50 -29.28
N GLN A 66 18.70 13.05 -29.85
CA GLN A 66 18.67 12.34 -31.14
C GLN A 66 18.95 13.27 -32.33
N ASP A 67 18.57 14.54 -32.26
CA ASP A 67 18.87 15.50 -33.31
C ASP A 67 20.31 16.02 -33.20
N PRO A 68 21.22 15.68 -34.15
CA PRO A 68 22.62 16.10 -34.12
C PRO A 68 22.80 17.62 -34.29
N ALA A 69 21.83 18.34 -34.85
CA ALA A 69 21.85 19.79 -34.96
C ALA A 69 21.58 20.46 -33.60
N PHE A 70 20.58 19.98 -32.86
CA PHE A 70 20.29 20.45 -31.49
C PHE A 70 21.35 20.00 -30.47
N LYS A 71 22.02 18.86 -30.71
CA LYS A 71 23.12 18.39 -29.86
C LYS A 71 24.35 19.30 -29.88
N ARG A 72 24.59 19.98 -31.00
CA ARG A 72 25.79 20.82 -31.23
C ARG A 72 25.53 22.32 -31.10
N LEU A 73 24.36 22.73 -30.63
CA LEU A 73 24.01 24.15 -30.48
C LEU A 73 24.95 24.81 -29.46
N ALA A 74 25.64 25.88 -29.87
CA ALA A 74 26.53 26.64 -28.99
C ALA A 74 25.74 27.27 -27.83
N GLY A 75 26.20 27.09 -26.59
CA GLY A 75 25.54 27.60 -25.38
C GLY A 75 24.56 26.62 -24.71
N ARG A 76 24.39 25.41 -25.23
CA ARG A 76 23.59 24.36 -24.58
C ARG A 76 24.35 23.79 -23.36
N THR A 77 23.72 23.81 -22.20
CA THR A 77 24.16 23.04 -21.03
C THR A 77 23.88 21.55 -21.26
N LEU A 78 24.92 20.72 -21.26
CA LEU A 78 24.74 19.27 -21.26
C LEU A 78 24.00 18.87 -19.98
N PRO A 79 23.02 17.95 -20.04
CA PRO A 79 22.18 17.61 -18.88
C PRO A 79 22.95 16.97 -17.70
N LEU A 80 24.25 16.66 -17.87
CA LEU A 80 25.10 16.01 -16.87
C LEU A 80 26.34 16.82 -16.43
N ASP A 81 26.51 18.07 -16.87
CA ASP A 81 27.68 18.91 -16.52
C ASP A 81 27.57 19.59 -15.13
N GLY A 82 26.75 19.05 -14.23
CA GLY A 82 26.42 19.66 -12.94
C GLY A 82 26.44 18.70 -11.75
N ARG A 83 27.23 17.62 -11.81
CA ARG A 83 27.55 16.77 -10.65
C ARG A 83 29.04 16.66 -10.43
#